data_AF-A0A9E2XKB7-F1
#
_entry.id   AF-A0A9E2XKB7-F1
#
_cell.length_a   1.000
_cell.length_b   1.000
_cell.length_c   1.000
_cell.angle_alpha   90.00
_cell.angle_beta   90.00
_cell.angle_gamma   90.00
#
_symmetry.space_group_name_H-M   'P 1'
#
loop_
_entity.id
_entity.type
_entity.pdbx_description
1 polymer ?
#
loop_
_entity_poly.entity_id
_entity_poly.type
_entity_poly.pdbx_seq_one_letter_code
_entity_poly.pdbx_strand_id
1 'polypeptide(L)'
;VIASKASGADVLYYAGTQKFGAMQIRARYDLGWKPLHLVCTTASGVESVLKPAGLEKCEGLISTAYAKDPFDPAWKNDADVQAYVDWVKASLPASPSDAGYVSGYISSSLTAHVLKQAGDELTRANILNIATHLDHLQIPLLLPGITVNTSPTNYSLIDKFRVQQFREGRWHPLGTLVSGG
;
A
#
# COMPACT_ATOMS: atom_id res chain seq x y z
N VAL A 1 -15.85 -9.11 -14.61
CA VAL A 1 -17.03 -8.73 -13.79
C VAL A 1 -18.29 -9.42 -14.27
N ILE A 2 -18.80 -9.19 -15.50
CA ILE A 2 -20.04 -9.84 -15.98
C ILE A 2 -19.95 -11.37 -15.91
N ALA A 3 -18.90 -11.96 -16.51
CA ALA A 3 -18.67 -13.41 -16.45
C ALA A 3 -18.54 -13.92 -15.00
N SER A 4 -17.86 -13.16 -14.14
CA SER A 4 -17.69 -13.48 -12.71
C SER A 4 -19.02 -13.48 -11.94
N LYS A 5 -19.94 -12.56 -12.26
CA LYS A 5 -21.28 -12.55 -11.70
C LYS A 5 -22.10 -13.75 -12.21
N ALA A 6 -22.02 -14.02 -13.52
CA ALA A 6 -22.77 -15.09 -14.17
C ALA A 6 -22.34 -16.49 -13.68
N SER A 7 -21.09 -16.65 -13.21
CA SER A 7 -20.63 -17.91 -12.62
C SER A 7 -21.24 -18.22 -11.24
N GLY A 8 -22.03 -17.30 -10.66
CA GLY A 8 -22.59 -17.47 -9.31
C GLY A 8 -21.58 -17.26 -8.19
N ALA A 9 -20.43 -16.63 -8.46
CA ALA A 9 -19.44 -16.36 -7.42
C ALA A 9 -20.00 -15.41 -6.34
N ASP A 10 -19.66 -15.70 -5.10
CA ASP A 10 -19.95 -14.90 -3.92
C ASP A 10 -18.75 -14.06 -3.47
N VAL A 11 -17.56 -14.31 -4.03
CA VAL A 11 -16.33 -13.54 -3.81
C VAL A 11 -15.80 -12.98 -5.14
N LEU A 12 -15.40 -11.72 -5.13
CA LEU A 12 -14.68 -11.07 -6.22
C LEU A 12 -13.36 -10.52 -5.68
N TYR A 13 -12.24 -11.08 -6.13
CA TYR A 13 -10.93 -10.50 -5.88
C TYR A 13 -10.39 -9.82 -7.14
N TYR A 14 -10.00 -8.55 -6.99
CA TYR A 14 -9.34 -7.80 -8.04
C TYR A 14 -7.84 -7.63 -7.75
N ALA A 15 -7.01 -8.28 -8.56
CA ALA A 15 -5.56 -8.21 -8.52
C ALA A 15 -5.01 -7.54 -9.79
N GLY A 16 -5.18 -6.23 -9.90
CA GLY A 16 -4.72 -5.48 -11.07
C GLY A 16 -4.39 -4.02 -10.76
N THR A 17 -4.28 -3.21 -11.81
CA THR A 17 -3.84 -1.80 -11.71
C THR A 17 -4.96 -0.82 -11.40
N GLN A 18 -4.58 0.36 -10.93
CA GLN A 18 -5.47 1.41 -10.40
C GLN A 18 -6.68 1.73 -11.30
N LYS A 19 -6.46 2.07 -12.58
CA LYS A 19 -7.53 2.44 -13.52
C LYS A 19 -8.58 1.34 -13.67
N PHE A 20 -8.13 0.10 -13.85
CA PHE A 20 -9.03 -1.04 -14.01
C PHE A 20 -9.67 -1.45 -12.66
N GLY A 21 -9.02 -1.15 -11.53
CA GLY A 21 -9.61 -1.20 -10.19
C GLY A 21 -10.82 -0.29 -10.05
N ALA A 22 -10.70 0.97 -10.47
CA ALA A 22 -11.83 1.90 -10.45
C ALA A 22 -12.95 1.48 -11.43
N MET A 23 -12.60 0.94 -12.59
CA MET A 23 -13.57 0.43 -13.57
C MET A 23 -14.34 -0.78 -13.06
N GLN A 24 -13.67 -1.76 -12.43
CA GLN A 24 -14.34 -2.96 -11.96
C GLN A 24 -15.22 -2.71 -10.73
N ILE A 25 -14.84 -1.78 -9.84
CA ILE A 25 -15.69 -1.32 -8.72
C ILE A 25 -17.01 -0.76 -9.26
N ARG A 26 -16.94 0.16 -10.22
CA ARG A 26 -18.12 0.73 -10.88
C ARG A 26 -18.96 -0.34 -11.54
N ALA A 27 -18.35 -1.19 -12.37
CA ALA A 27 -19.08 -2.24 -13.07
C ALA A 27 -19.78 -3.22 -12.11
N ARG A 28 -19.14 -3.61 -11.01
CA ARG A 28 -19.78 -4.47 -10.00
C ARG A 28 -20.98 -3.79 -9.35
N TYR A 29 -20.83 -2.51 -8.96
CA TYR A 29 -21.90 -1.73 -8.36
C TYR A 29 -23.08 -1.54 -9.31
N ASP A 30 -22.83 -1.13 -10.55
CA ASP A 30 -23.85 -0.84 -11.56
C ASP A 30 -24.64 -2.11 -11.94
N LEU A 31 -24.03 -3.30 -11.78
CA LEU A 31 -24.70 -4.60 -11.92
C LEU A 31 -25.53 -5.01 -10.69
N GLY A 32 -25.56 -4.22 -9.62
CA GLY A 32 -26.20 -4.56 -8.35
C GLY A 32 -25.60 -5.80 -7.67
N TRP A 33 -24.39 -6.20 -8.06
CA TRP A 33 -23.76 -7.42 -7.52
C TRP A 33 -23.07 -7.10 -6.19
N LYS A 34 -23.37 -7.90 -5.16
CA LYS A 34 -22.89 -7.72 -3.79
C LYS A 34 -22.07 -8.93 -3.29
N PRO A 35 -20.99 -9.32 -3.99
CA PRO A 35 -20.08 -10.33 -3.47
C PRO A 35 -19.26 -9.74 -2.31
N LEU A 36 -18.58 -10.60 -1.56
CA LEU A 36 -17.39 -10.19 -0.82
C LEU A 36 -16.39 -9.62 -1.82
N HIS A 37 -16.09 -8.32 -1.72
CA HIS A 37 -15.30 -7.61 -2.71
C HIS A 37 -13.93 -7.24 -2.16
N LEU A 38 -12.91 -7.95 -2.63
CA LEU A 38 -11.52 -7.79 -2.26
C LEU A 38 -10.76 -7.05 -3.36
N VAL A 39 -9.89 -6.11 -3.00
CA VAL A 39 -8.98 -5.43 -3.93
C VAL A 39 -7.55 -5.51 -3.42
N CYS A 40 -6.58 -5.76 -4.30
CA CYS A 40 -5.17 -5.71 -3.94
C CYS A 40 -4.76 -4.31 -3.46
N THR A 41 -3.66 -4.20 -2.71
CA THR A 41 -3.17 -2.92 -2.16
C THR A 41 -2.99 -1.87 -3.26
N THR A 42 -2.51 -2.26 -4.44
CA THR A 42 -2.35 -1.38 -5.61
C THR A 42 -3.66 -0.71 -6.06
N ALA A 43 -4.81 -1.35 -5.82
CA ALA A 43 -6.13 -0.86 -6.18
C ALA A 43 -6.92 -0.28 -4.99
N SER A 44 -6.25 0.01 -3.87
CA SER A 44 -6.90 0.48 -2.62
C SER A 44 -6.80 1.99 -2.37
N GLY A 45 -5.99 2.72 -3.15
CA GLY A 45 -5.77 4.16 -2.95
C GLY A 45 -7.05 4.98 -3.02
N VAL A 46 -7.34 5.76 -1.97
CA VAL A 46 -8.58 6.54 -1.87
C VAL A 46 -8.66 7.59 -2.98
N GLU A 47 -7.62 8.41 -3.13
CA GLU A 47 -7.60 9.48 -4.13
C GLU A 47 -7.48 8.95 -5.56
N SER A 48 -6.65 7.92 -5.78
CA SER A 48 -6.31 7.47 -7.14
C SER A 48 -7.24 6.38 -7.70
N VAL A 49 -7.99 5.67 -6.85
CA VAL A 49 -8.88 4.58 -7.28
C VAL A 49 -10.31 4.76 -6.77
N LEU A 50 -10.50 4.97 -5.47
CA LEU A 50 -11.84 4.92 -4.89
C LEU A 50 -12.67 6.17 -5.23
N LYS A 51 -12.09 7.38 -5.14
CA LYS A 51 -12.77 8.60 -5.57
C LYS A 51 -13.16 8.56 -7.06
N PRO A 52 -12.27 8.18 -8.01
CA PRO A 52 -12.65 7.97 -9.40
C PRO A 52 -13.71 6.89 -9.64
N ALA A 53 -13.82 5.90 -8.73
CA ALA A 53 -14.86 4.88 -8.79
C ALA A 53 -16.22 5.39 -8.26
N GLY A 54 -16.22 6.39 -7.37
CA GLY A 54 -17.36 6.80 -6.55
C GLY A 54 -17.28 6.12 -5.18
N LEU A 55 -17.10 6.89 -4.11
CA LEU A 55 -16.86 6.36 -2.76
C LEU A 55 -18.06 5.53 -2.25
N GLU A 56 -19.28 5.89 -2.64
CA GLU A 56 -20.49 5.12 -2.36
C GLU A 56 -20.44 3.72 -2.97
N LYS A 57 -19.73 3.54 -4.09
CA LYS A 57 -19.56 2.25 -4.76
C LYS A 57 -18.47 1.40 -4.12
N CYS A 58 -17.69 1.98 -3.22
CA CYS A 58 -16.57 1.36 -2.53
C CYS A 58 -16.96 0.79 -1.16
N GLU A 59 -18.18 1.08 -0.68
CA GLU A 59 -18.65 0.63 0.64
C GLU A 59 -18.53 -0.90 0.78
N GLY A 60 -17.89 -1.33 1.86
CA GLY A 60 -17.67 -2.74 2.18
C GLY A 60 -16.47 -3.39 1.50
N LEU A 61 -15.72 -2.68 0.64
CA LEU A 61 -14.47 -3.19 0.05
C LEU A 61 -13.49 -3.61 1.14
N ILE A 62 -12.76 -4.70 0.91
CA ILE A 62 -11.68 -5.14 1.78
C ILE A 62 -10.36 -5.09 1.00
N SER A 63 -9.31 -4.65 1.68
CA SER A 63 -7.96 -4.66 1.16
C SER A 63 -6.93 -4.86 2.27
N THR A 64 -5.66 -4.79 1.92
CA THR A 64 -4.53 -4.82 2.84
C THR A 64 -3.70 -3.55 2.68
N ALA A 65 -3.12 -3.07 3.78
CA ALA A 65 -2.19 -1.95 3.80
C ALA A 65 -0.92 -2.32 4.59
N TYR A 66 0.22 -1.84 4.10
CA TYR A 66 1.50 -1.89 4.81
C TYR A 66 2.06 -0.49 5.11
N ALA A 67 1.49 0.56 4.48
CA ALA A 67 1.91 1.94 4.63
C ALA A 67 0.77 2.83 5.15
N LYS A 68 1.14 3.93 5.80
CA LYS A 68 0.27 5.04 6.19
C LYS A 68 -0.25 5.71 4.91
N ASP A 69 -1.56 5.94 4.83
CA ASP A 69 -2.15 6.76 3.77
C ASP A 69 -1.98 8.24 4.14
N PRO A 70 -1.27 9.07 3.34
CA PRO A 70 -1.04 10.48 3.64
C PRO A 70 -2.32 11.32 3.76
N PHE A 71 -3.45 10.83 3.26
CA PHE A 71 -4.75 11.53 3.27
C PHE A 71 -5.71 10.97 4.30
N ASP A 72 -5.37 9.88 4.99
CA ASP A 72 -6.15 9.42 6.14
C ASP A 72 -5.92 10.40 7.31
N PRO A 73 -6.99 11.03 7.84
CA PRO A 73 -6.89 11.97 8.96
C PRO A 73 -6.20 11.40 10.20
N ALA A 74 -6.14 10.06 10.34
CA ALA A 74 -5.40 9.40 11.40
C ALA A 74 -3.90 9.75 11.40
N TRP A 75 -3.31 10.06 10.24
CA TRP A 75 -1.87 10.34 10.09
C TRP A 75 -1.54 11.81 9.86
N LYS A 76 -2.51 12.73 9.95
CA LYS A 76 -2.30 14.17 9.68
C LYS A 76 -1.18 14.83 10.50
N ASN A 77 -0.92 14.31 11.70
CA ASN A 77 0.08 14.81 12.64
C ASN A 77 1.30 13.89 12.73
N ASP A 78 1.40 12.87 11.88
CA ASP A 78 2.53 11.94 11.86
C ASP A 78 3.72 12.59 11.16
N ALA A 79 4.90 12.58 11.82
CA ALA A 79 6.08 13.27 11.34
C ALA A 79 6.58 12.72 9.99
N ASP A 80 6.50 11.39 9.77
CA ASP A 80 6.92 10.78 8.50
C ASP A 80 6.00 11.22 7.37
N VAL A 81 4.69 11.25 7.64
CA VAL A 81 3.69 11.66 6.65
C VAL A 81 3.86 13.13 6.29
N GLN A 82 4.10 14.00 7.27
CA GLN A 82 4.37 15.42 7.01
C GLN A 82 5.64 15.61 6.18
N ALA A 83 6.73 14.95 6.56
CA ALA A 83 8.00 15.01 5.83
C ALA A 83 7.84 14.54 4.37
N TYR A 84 7.10 13.45 4.14
CA TYR A 84 6.80 12.96 2.80
C TYR A 84 5.94 13.96 2.00
N VAL A 85 4.85 14.46 2.59
CA VAL A 85 3.93 15.40 1.92
C VAL A 85 4.67 16.67 1.51
N ASP A 86 5.51 17.21 2.40
CA ASP A 86 6.30 18.41 2.13
C ASP A 86 7.35 18.15 1.04
N TRP A 87 8.01 16.99 1.08
CA TRP A 87 8.98 16.60 0.06
C TRP A 87 8.34 16.48 -1.34
N VAL A 88 7.19 15.80 -1.45
CA VAL A 88 6.48 15.64 -2.73
C VAL A 88 6.05 17.00 -3.27
N LYS A 89 5.45 17.86 -2.44
CA LYS A 89 5.00 19.21 -2.85
C LYS A 89 6.16 20.08 -3.32
N ALA A 90 7.33 19.96 -2.70
CA ALA A 90 8.50 20.76 -3.06
C ALA A 90 9.24 20.22 -4.30
N SER A 91 9.22 18.90 -4.51
CA SER A 91 10.17 18.25 -5.43
C SER A 91 9.53 17.63 -6.67
N LEU A 92 8.22 17.39 -6.67
CA LEU A 92 7.54 16.64 -7.73
C LEU A 92 6.27 17.35 -8.21
N PRO A 93 5.96 17.32 -9.52
CA PRO A 93 4.67 17.77 -10.05
C PRO A 93 3.59 16.70 -9.83
N ALA A 94 3.37 16.32 -8.57
CA ALA A 94 2.63 15.12 -8.19
C ALA A 94 1.69 15.36 -7.00
N SER A 95 0.64 14.55 -6.91
CA SER A 95 -0.15 14.46 -5.68
C SER A 95 0.58 13.57 -4.68
N PRO A 96 0.74 14.00 -3.41
CA PRO A 96 1.24 13.12 -2.35
C PRO A 96 0.35 11.89 -2.11
N SER A 97 -0.89 11.89 -2.62
CA SER A 97 -1.84 10.80 -2.44
C SER A 97 -1.62 9.60 -3.34
N ASP A 98 -0.73 9.69 -4.33
CA ASP A 98 -0.49 8.55 -5.21
C ASP A 98 0.26 7.46 -4.43
N ALA A 99 -0.34 6.27 -4.35
CA ALA A 99 0.27 5.11 -3.72
C ALA A 99 1.64 4.74 -4.35
N GLY A 100 1.86 5.10 -5.61
CA GLY A 100 3.16 4.95 -6.28
C GLY A 100 4.25 5.84 -5.67
N TYR A 101 3.95 7.10 -5.33
CA TYR A 101 4.92 7.99 -4.67
C TYR A 101 5.20 7.57 -3.23
N VAL A 102 4.19 7.09 -2.50
CA VAL A 102 4.38 6.50 -1.15
C VAL A 102 5.32 5.30 -1.22
N SER A 103 5.06 4.35 -2.12
CA SER A 103 5.92 3.17 -2.33
C SER A 103 7.34 3.56 -2.77
N GLY A 104 7.46 4.56 -3.65
CA GLY A 104 8.74 5.10 -4.09
C GLY A 104 9.54 5.72 -2.95
N TYR A 105 8.88 6.47 -2.06
CA TYR A 105 9.52 7.08 -0.89
C TYR A 105 10.00 6.04 0.14
N ILE A 106 9.22 4.98 0.36
CA ILE A 106 9.61 3.83 1.19
C ILE A 106 10.85 3.14 0.59
N SER A 107 10.81 2.84 -0.70
CA SER A 107 11.90 2.14 -1.40
C SER A 107 13.19 2.98 -1.47
N SER A 108 13.07 4.28 -1.68
CA SER A 108 14.22 5.20 -1.70
C SER A 108 14.80 5.41 -0.31
N SER A 109 13.97 5.48 0.74
CA SER A 109 14.42 5.55 2.12
C SER A 109 15.22 4.30 2.51
N LEU A 110 14.76 3.12 2.11
CA LEU A 110 15.49 1.87 2.31
C LEU A 110 16.82 1.87 1.54
N THR A 111 16.81 2.31 0.28
CA THR A 111 18.01 2.38 -0.54
C THR A 111 19.04 3.36 0.06
N ALA A 112 18.59 4.53 0.49
CA ALA A 112 19.43 5.51 1.17
C ALA A 112 20.05 4.95 2.45
N HIS A 113 19.28 4.17 3.22
CA HIS A 113 19.78 3.50 4.41
C HIS A 113 20.90 2.50 4.07
N VAL A 114 20.68 1.62 3.08
CA VAL A 114 21.68 0.62 2.65
C VAL A 114 22.95 1.31 2.12
N LEU A 115 22.81 2.34 1.28
CA LEU A 115 23.94 3.08 0.75
C LEU A 115 24.72 3.81 1.84
N LYS A 116 24.03 4.37 2.84
CA LYS A 116 24.68 5.00 3.99
C LYS A 116 25.49 4.00 4.81
N GLN A 117 24.98 2.79 5.00
CA GLN A 117 25.72 1.72 5.67
C GLN A 117 26.93 1.23 4.85
N ALA A 118 26.83 1.23 3.52
CA ALA A 118 27.92 0.79 2.66
C ALA A 118 29.14 1.72 2.71
N GLY A 119 28.94 3.00 3.08
CA GLY A 119 30.02 3.98 3.17
C GLY A 119 30.77 4.12 1.85
N ASP A 120 32.10 4.05 1.91
CA ASP A 120 32.96 4.14 0.72
C ASP A 120 33.04 2.82 -0.07
N GLU A 121 32.60 1.70 0.50
CA GLU A 121 32.63 0.37 -0.13
C GLU A 121 31.36 0.11 -0.97
N LEU A 122 31.15 0.94 -1.99
CA LEU A 122 29.99 0.87 -2.90
C LEU A 122 30.12 -0.24 -3.96
N THR A 123 30.32 -1.47 -3.50
CA THR A 123 30.36 -2.65 -4.36
C THR A 123 29.04 -3.42 -4.33
N ARG A 124 28.69 -4.10 -5.43
CA ARG A 124 27.50 -4.96 -5.47
C ARG A 124 27.48 -5.99 -4.34
N ALA A 125 28.65 -6.57 -4.02
CA ALA A 125 28.78 -7.59 -2.98
C ALA A 125 28.46 -7.00 -1.59
N ASN A 126 29.03 -5.84 -1.25
CA ASN A 126 28.78 -5.19 0.03
C ASN A 126 27.32 -4.70 0.16
N ILE A 127 26.79 -4.05 -0.88
CA ILE A 127 25.39 -3.59 -0.92
C ILE A 127 24.42 -4.77 -0.71
N LEU A 128 24.65 -5.89 -1.40
CA LEU A 128 23.82 -7.08 -1.25
C LEU A 128 23.97 -7.69 0.15
N ASN A 129 25.18 -7.70 0.71
CA ASN A 129 25.41 -8.18 2.06
C ASN A 129 24.61 -7.37 3.08
N ILE A 130 24.66 -6.04 3.01
CA ILE A 130 23.88 -5.16 3.91
C ILE A 130 22.37 -5.35 3.70
N ALA A 131 21.92 -5.32 2.44
CA ALA A 131 20.50 -5.42 2.10
C ALA A 131 19.88 -6.77 2.48
N THR A 132 20.68 -7.82 2.69
CA THR A 132 20.23 -9.15 3.11
C THR A 132 20.46 -9.43 4.60
N HIS A 133 20.84 -8.43 5.40
CA HIS A 133 21.00 -8.56 6.85
C HIS A 133 20.28 -7.43 7.60
N LEU A 134 19.13 -7.01 7.09
CA LEU A 134 18.33 -5.98 7.76
C LEU A 134 17.49 -6.63 8.86
N ASP A 135 17.62 -6.09 10.07
CA ASP A 135 16.94 -6.60 11.26
C ASP A 135 16.09 -5.49 11.88
N HIS A 136 14.76 -5.69 11.89
CA HIS A 136 13.75 -4.79 12.44
C HIS A 136 13.92 -3.32 12.03
N LEU A 137 14.36 -3.08 10.79
CA LEU A 137 14.61 -1.74 10.29
C LEU A 137 13.30 -0.96 10.12
N GLN A 138 13.19 0.16 10.83
CA GLN A 138 12.09 1.11 10.66
C GLN A 138 12.34 1.96 9.42
N ILE A 139 11.37 1.99 8.51
CA ILE A 139 11.37 2.83 7.31
C ILE A 139 10.17 3.80 7.41
N PRO A 140 10.34 5.09 7.06
CA PRO A 140 9.25 6.06 7.08
C PRO A 140 8.01 5.58 6.33
N LEU A 141 6.84 6.04 6.79
CA LEU A 141 5.52 5.72 6.22
C LEU A 141 5.04 4.28 6.40
N LEU A 142 5.83 3.34 6.91
CA LEU A 142 5.29 2.02 7.26
C LEU A 142 4.26 2.13 8.40
N LEU A 143 3.25 1.26 8.40
CA LEU A 143 2.31 1.22 9.51
C LEU A 143 3.04 0.83 10.81
N PRO A 144 2.61 1.36 11.97
CA PRO A 144 3.17 0.97 13.26
C PRO A 144 3.18 -0.55 13.44
N GLY A 145 4.35 -1.10 13.82
CA GLY A 145 4.57 -2.53 14.01
C GLY A 145 5.04 -3.29 12.75
N ILE A 146 5.22 -2.60 11.62
CA ILE A 146 5.82 -3.15 10.41
C ILE A 146 7.26 -2.63 10.28
N THR A 147 8.20 -3.56 10.13
CA THR A 147 9.62 -3.28 9.90
C THR A 147 10.11 -4.02 8.68
N VAL A 148 11.20 -3.54 8.09
CA VAL A 148 11.93 -4.29 7.07
C VAL A 148 12.82 -5.33 7.74
N ASN A 149 12.68 -6.58 7.32
CA ASN A 149 13.49 -7.71 7.76
C ASN A 149 13.97 -8.51 6.55
N THR A 150 15.27 -8.77 6.45
CA THR A 150 15.83 -9.59 5.37
C THR A 150 16.91 -10.52 5.90
N SER A 151 17.08 -11.65 5.21
CA SER A 151 18.16 -12.60 5.46
C SER A 151 18.78 -13.03 4.12
N PRO A 152 19.96 -13.68 4.13
CA PRO A 152 20.53 -14.27 2.91
C PRO A 152 19.63 -15.31 2.23
N THR A 153 18.61 -15.81 2.94
CA THR A 153 17.63 -16.80 2.45
C THR A 153 16.22 -16.23 2.28
N ASN A 154 15.95 -14.99 2.72
CA ASN A 154 14.65 -14.32 2.61
C ASN A 154 14.82 -12.86 2.20
N TYR A 155 14.45 -12.56 0.96
CA TYR A 155 14.56 -11.23 0.34
C TYR A 155 13.24 -10.44 0.42
N SER A 156 12.21 -11.00 1.06
CA SER A 156 10.92 -10.32 1.23
C SER A 156 11.06 -9.23 2.30
N LEU A 157 11.15 -7.98 1.85
CA LEU A 157 11.37 -6.82 2.72
C LEU A 157 10.30 -6.67 3.81
N ILE A 158 9.03 -6.80 3.43
CA ILE A 158 7.87 -6.59 4.28
C ILE A 158 7.01 -7.84 4.21
N ASP A 159 6.81 -8.49 5.36
CA ASP A 159 5.98 -9.69 5.53
C ASP A 159 4.68 -9.41 6.27
N LYS A 160 4.57 -8.26 6.95
CA LYS A 160 3.37 -7.86 7.70
C LYS A 160 2.50 -6.89 6.93
N PHE A 161 1.20 -7.04 7.10
CA PHE A 161 0.20 -6.11 6.59
C PHE A 161 -0.99 -6.05 7.54
N ARG A 162 -1.82 -5.02 7.38
CA ARG A 162 -3.09 -4.87 8.08
C ARG A 162 -4.24 -5.04 7.12
N VAL A 163 -5.20 -5.89 7.45
CA VAL A 163 -6.47 -5.95 6.72
C VAL A 163 -7.29 -4.70 7.06
N GLN A 164 -8.00 -4.17 6.08
CA GLN A 164 -8.82 -2.97 6.23
C GLN A 164 -10.11 -3.09 5.42
N GLN A 165 -11.17 -2.45 5.90
CA GLN A 165 -12.46 -2.36 5.23
C GLN A 165 -12.81 -0.90 4.96
N PHE A 166 -13.27 -0.61 3.75
CA PHE A 166 -13.72 0.72 3.37
C PHE A 166 -15.14 0.94 3.85
N ARG A 167 -15.33 1.91 4.75
CA ARG A 167 -16.62 2.31 5.32
C ARG A 167 -16.61 3.80 5.60
N GLU A 168 -17.76 4.45 5.46
CA GLU A 168 -17.93 5.87 5.83
C GLU A 168 -16.92 6.80 5.11
N GLY A 169 -16.56 6.48 3.87
CA GLY A 169 -15.64 7.28 3.06
C GLY A 169 -14.15 7.11 3.39
N ARG A 170 -13.76 6.15 4.24
CA ARG A 170 -12.34 5.89 4.57
C ARG A 170 -12.05 4.41 4.84
N TRP A 171 -10.76 4.07 4.93
CA TRP A 171 -10.31 2.74 5.34
C TRP A 171 -10.32 2.62 6.87
N HIS A 172 -10.95 1.55 7.36
CA HIS A 172 -10.96 1.18 8.77
C HIS A 172 -10.16 -0.11 8.96
N PRO A 173 -9.22 -0.17 9.92
CA PRO A 173 -8.53 -1.41 10.25
C PRO A 173 -9.49 -2.54 10.63
N LEU A 174 -9.20 -3.75 10.16
CA LEU A 174 -9.83 -4.99 10.60
C LEU A 174 -8.78 -5.82 11.35
N GLY A 175 -8.91 -5.86 12.69
CA GLY A 175 -8.03 -6.66 13.53
C GLY A 175 -6.60 -6.12 13.66
N THR A 176 -5.67 -7.01 13.99
CA THR A 176 -4.25 -6.73 14.19
C THR A 176 -3.45 -6.90 12.89
N LEU A 177 -2.13 -6.63 12.95
CA LEU A 177 -1.23 -7.01 11.86
C LEU A 177 -1.27 -8.53 11.64
N VAL A 178 -1.16 -8.93 10.37
CA VAL A 178 -1.11 -10.31 9.90
C VAL A 178 0.24 -10.52 9.23
N SER A 179 0.90 -11.65 9.51
CA SER A 179 2.10 -12.10 8.79
C SER A 179 1.69 -12.86 7.54
N GLY A 180 2.30 -12.52 6.40
CA GLY A 180 2.22 -13.24 5.14
C GLY A 180 3.35 -14.26 4.95
N GLY A 181 4.29 -14.34 5.91
CA GLY A 181 5.39 -15.29 5.98
C GLY A 181 5.35 -16.14 7.24
#